data_AF-A0A2G2Y0L0-F1
#
_entry.id   AF-A0A2G2Y0L0-F1
#
_cell.length_a   1.000
_cell.length_b   1.000
_cell.length_c   1.000
_cell.angle_alpha   90.00
_cell.angle_beta   90.00
_cell.angle_gamma   90.00
#
_symmetry.space_group_name_H-M   'P 1'
#
loop_
_entity.id
_entity.type
_entity.pdbx_description
1 polymer ?
#
loop_
_entity_poly.entity_id
_entity_poly.type
_entity_poly.pdbx_seq_one_letter_code
_entity_poly.pdbx_strand_id
1 'polypeptide(L)'
;MDCRSLERIHVAMTLDANYLRGTMAAVLSILQHSTCPEDVMFHFLCVRHEPVVFTSMKSTFPYLNFKLYKFDAHRIKGLISKSIRQALDEPLNYARIYLSDLIPNTDVKRVIYLDSDIVIVDDIAKLWQVDLRDKVLAAPEYCQANFSTYFTSAFWEDSELSRAFEGRKPCYFNTGVMVMDVDKWRRGSYTQKVEDWMVIQKQKRIYHLGSLPPFLLTLGGNIMPVDHRWNQHGLGGDNIEGKCRSLHPGPISLLHWSGKGKPWLRLDSRRPCTVDHLWAPYDLYRSSRHSFEE
;
A
#
# COMPACT_ATOMS: atom_id res chain seq x y z
N MET A 1 -24.91 -9.25 14.57
CA MET A 1 -24.31 -9.95 13.42
C MET A 1 -23.47 -11.08 13.98
N ASP A 2 -23.56 -12.27 13.39
CA ASP A 2 -22.80 -13.44 13.85
C ASP A 2 -21.45 -13.45 13.12
N CYS A 3 -20.36 -13.25 13.86
CA CYS A 3 -18.98 -13.20 13.34
C CYS A 3 -18.42 -14.61 13.09
N ARG A 4 -19.19 -15.43 12.38
CA ARG A 4 -18.85 -16.81 12.05
C ARG A 4 -18.87 -17.01 10.54
N SER A 5 -18.16 -16.17 9.81
CA SER A 5 -17.89 -16.42 8.40
C SER A 5 -16.83 -17.53 8.29
N LEU A 6 -17.00 -18.47 7.35
CA LEU A 6 -16.00 -19.52 7.10
C LEU A 6 -14.73 -18.96 6.41
N GLU A 7 -14.78 -17.72 5.92
CA GLU A 7 -13.73 -17.12 5.09
C GLU A 7 -13.08 -15.94 5.81
N ARG A 8 -11.78 -16.07 6.10
CA ARG A 8 -10.99 -15.01 6.73
C ARG A 8 -10.72 -13.86 5.76
N ILE A 9 -10.68 -12.64 6.28
CA ILE A 9 -10.24 -11.45 5.54
C ILE A 9 -8.72 -11.36 5.65
N HIS A 10 -8.02 -11.56 4.54
CA HIS A 10 -6.55 -11.51 4.52
C HIS A 10 -6.06 -10.10 4.21
N VAL A 11 -5.34 -9.49 5.14
CA VAL A 11 -4.74 -8.15 4.99
C VAL A 11 -3.23 -8.28 4.98
N ALA A 12 -2.56 -7.77 3.95
CA ALA A 12 -1.11 -7.74 3.88
C ALA A 12 -0.56 -6.32 3.97
N MET A 13 0.55 -6.18 4.71
CA MET A 13 1.21 -4.90 4.94
C MET A 13 2.72 -5.10 5.01
N THR A 14 3.49 -4.06 4.73
CA THR A 14 4.91 -4.03 5.07
C THR A 14 5.12 -3.70 6.56
N LEU A 15 6.20 -4.22 7.13
CA LEU A 15 6.54 -4.01 8.54
C LEU A 15 8.04 -3.78 8.71
N ASP A 16 8.38 -2.56 9.14
CA ASP A 16 9.73 -2.14 9.54
C ASP A 16 9.67 -1.09 10.66
N ALA A 17 10.79 -0.86 11.32
CA ALA A 17 10.85 0.06 12.47
C ALA A 17 10.50 1.52 12.14
N ASN A 18 10.79 2.00 10.92
CA ASN A 18 10.52 3.39 10.54
C ASN A 18 9.02 3.66 10.37
N TYR A 19 8.28 2.64 9.94
CA TYR A 19 6.84 2.70 9.70
C TYR A 19 6.00 2.01 10.77
N LEU A 20 6.61 1.42 11.82
CA LEU A 20 5.92 0.69 12.87
C LEU A 20 4.77 1.51 13.46
N ARG A 21 4.99 2.78 13.82
CA ARG A 21 3.95 3.65 14.40
C ARG A 21 2.74 3.80 13.47
N GLY A 22 2.97 3.94 12.16
CA GLY A 22 1.92 3.93 11.15
C GLY A 22 1.20 2.59 11.08
N THR A 23 1.95 1.48 10.99
CA THR A 23 1.36 0.12 10.94
C THR A 23 0.50 -0.17 12.17
N MET A 24 0.93 0.25 13.38
CA MET A 24 0.14 0.08 14.60
C MET A 24 -1.18 0.84 14.54
N ALA A 25 -1.17 2.09 14.05
CA ALA A 25 -2.37 2.89 13.87
C ALA A 25 -3.31 2.27 12.81
N ALA A 26 -2.76 1.78 11.71
CA ALA A 26 -3.53 1.10 10.66
C ALA A 26 -4.20 -0.17 11.20
N VAL A 27 -3.45 -1.04 11.90
CA VAL A 27 -3.99 -2.24 12.55
C VAL A 27 -5.08 -1.88 13.55
N LEU A 28 -4.85 -0.89 14.42
CA LEU A 28 -5.85 -0.44 15.38
C LEU A 28 -7.13 0.05 14.68
N SER A 29 -7.00 0.84 13.62
CA SER A 29 -8.15 1.35 12.87
C SER A 29 -8.97 0.21 12.25
N ILE A 30 -8.31 -0.80 11.68
CA ILE A 30 -8.99 -1.99 11.14
C ILE A 30 -9.73 -2.72 12.27
N LEU A 31 -9.08 -2.96 13.41
CA LEU A 31 -9.71 -3.67 14.53
C LEU A 31 -10.90 -2.89 15.12
N GLN A 32 -10.83 -1.56 15.18
CA GLN A 32 -11.89 -0.72 15.73
C GLN A 32 -13.11 -0.58 14.82
N HIS A 33 -12.91 -0.60 13.50
CA HIS A 33 -13.98 -0.34 12.52
C HIS A 33 -14.50 -1.59 11.81
N SER A 34 -13.86 -2.74 12.00
CA SER A 34 -14.37 -4.01 11.48
C SER A 34 -15.53 -4.51 12.32
N THR A 35 -16.59 -5.01 11.67
CA THR A 35 -17.71 -5.65 12.39
C THR A 35 -17.25 -6.92 13.10
N CYS A 36 -16.32 -7.66 12.49
CA CYS A 36 -15.79 -8.94 12.98
C CYS A 36 -14.25 -8.92 12.93
N PRO A 37 -13.57 -8.20 13.84
CA PRO A 37 -12.11 -8.05 13.82
C PRO A 37 -11.36 -9.39 13.98
N GLU A 38 -11.97 -10.39 14.59
CA GLU A 38 -11.43 -11.75 14.74
C GLU A 38 -11.26 -12.50 13.42
N ASP A 39 -12.05 -12.16 12.39
CA ASP A 39 -12.00 -12.77 11.06
C ASP A 39 -10.83 -12.23 10.22
N VAL A 40 -10.16 -11.16 10.69
CA VAL A 40 -9.04 -10.54 9.97
C VAL A 40 -7.72 -11.28 10.28
N MET A 41 -7.05 -11.74 9.25
CA MET A 41 -5.69 -12.32 9.31
C MET A 41 -4.69 -11.36 8.67
N PHE A 42 -3.71 -10.92 9.45
CA PHE A 42 -2.66 -10.03 8.98
C PHE A 42 -1.43 -10.78 8.46
N HIS A 43 -0.89 -10.35 7.34
CA HIS A 43 0.31 -10.88 6.69
C HIS A 43 1.35 -9.76 6.59
N PHE A 44 2.32 -9.75 7.49
CA PHE A 44 3.36 -8.72 7.49
C PHE A 44 4.59 -9.16 6.71
N LEU A 45 5.04 -8.32 5.78
CA LEU A 45 6.27 -8.51 5.02
C LEU A 45 7.41 -7.72 5.67
N CYS A 46 8.53 -8.37 5.95
CA CYS A 46 9.72 -7.70 6.51
C CYS A 46 11.00 -8.16 5.81
N VAL A 47 11.98 -7.25 5.62
CA VAL A 47 13.28 -7.61 5.02
C VAL A 47 14.15 -8.40 5.99
N ARG A 48 14.05 -8.07 7.28
CA ARG A 48 14.80 -8.70 8.37
C ARG A 48 13.89 -8.90 9.57
N HIS A 49 14.19 -9.91 10.37
CA HIS A 49 13.50 -10.10 11.64
C HIS A 49 14.02 -9.07 12.64
N GLU A 50 13.13 -8.19 13.10
CA GLU A 50 13.43 -7.18 14.11
C GLU A 50 12.65 -7.53 15.40
N PRO A 51 13.29 -8.14 16.41
CA PRO A 51 12.60 -8.62 17.60
C PRO A 51 11.80 -7.53 18.30
N VAL A 52 12.32 -6.29 18.34
CA VAL A 52 11.64 -5.13 18.96
C VAL A 52 10.31 -4.83 18.26
N VAL A 53 10.28 -4.87 16.93
CA VAL A 53 9.08 -4.61 16.13
C VAL A 53 8.03 -5.69 16.40
N PHE A 54 8.44 -6.96 16.42
CA PHE A 54 7.56 -8.10 16.68
C PHE A 54 7.00 -8.08 18.11
N THR A 55 7.87 -7.86 19.10
CA THR A 55 7.46 -7.78 20.51
C THR A 55 6.49 -6.63 20.72
N SER A 56 6.74 -5.46 20.12
CA SER A 56 5.83 -4.30 20.21
C SER A 56 4.44 -4.62 19.65
N MET A 57 4.38 -5.34 18.52
CA MET A 57 3.10 -5.74 17.92
C MET A 57 2.35 -6.74 18.80
N LYS A 58 3.02 -7.78 19.29
CA LYS A 58 2.42 -8.78 20.19
C LYS A 58 1.98 -8.21 21.54
N SER A 59 2.78 -7.33 22.14
CA SER A 59 2.45 -6.73 23.44
C SER A 59 1.26 -5.79 23.34
N THR A 60 1.13 -5.08 22.21
CA THR A 60 0.05 -4.12 22.00
C THR A 60 -1.25 -4.80 21.56
N PHE A 61 -1.15 -5.82 20.71
CA PHE A 61 -2.29 -6.57 20.20
C PHE A 61 -2.14 -8.08 20.51
N PRO A 62 -2.36 -8.52 21.76
CA PRO A 62 -2.08 -9.89 22.20
C PRO A 62 -2.94 -10.95 21.49
N TYR A 63 -4.10 -10.57 20.99
CA TYR A 63 -5.05 -11.46 20.28
C TYR A 63 -5.01 -11.27 18.76
N LEU A 64 -4.04 -10.52 18.22
CA LEU A 64 -3.93 -10.30 16.78
C LEU A 64 -3.60 -11.59 16.05
N ASN A 65 -4.44 -11.95 15.08
CA ASN A 65 -4.16 -13.03 14.14
C ASN A 65 -3.19 -12.53 13.07
N PHE A 66 -1.90 -12.88 13.16
CA PHE A 66 -0.93 -12.48 12.15
C PHE A 66 0.16 -13.51 11.85
N LYS A 67 0.73 -13.41 10.65
CA LYS A 67 1.91 -14.13 10.19
C LYS A 67 2.97 -13.15 9.67
N LEU A 68 4.24 -13.47 9.90
CA LEU A 68 5.38 -12.74 9.36
C LEU A 68 5.97 -13.50 8.16
N TYR A 69 6.32 -12.76 7.12
CA TYR A 69 6.97 -13.28 5.92
C TYR A 69 8.26 -12.50 5.67
N LYS A 70 9.38 -13.22 5.66
CA LYS A 70 10.66 -12.63 5.31
C LYS A 70 10.72 -12.40 3.80
N PHE A 71 10.81 -11.15 3.39
CA PHE A 71 11.08 -10.76 2.02
C PHE A 71 12.59 -10.70 1.78
N ASP A 72 13.08 -11.54 0.87
CA ASP A 72 14.49 -11.49 0.47
C ASP A 72 14.76 -10.28 -0.45
N ALA A 73 15.36 -9.24 0.12
CA ALA A 73 15.72 -8.03 -0.61
C ALA A 73 16.70 -8.28 -1.77
N HIS A 74 17.45 -9.40 -1.79
CA HIS A 74 18.34 -9.73 -2.90
C HIS A 74 17.59 -9.95 -4.21
N ARG A 75 16.31 -10.38 -4.16
CA ARG A 75 15.45 -10.56 -5.35
C ARG A 75 15.28 -9.27 -6.16
N ILE A 76 15.19 -8.13 -5.47
CA ILE A 76 14.87 -6.85 -6.11
C ILE A 76 16.06 -5.88 -6.16
N LYS A 77 17.07 -6.02 -5.29
CA LYS A 77 18.18 -5.08 -5.18
C LYS A 77 18.89 -4.84 -6.53
N GLY A 78 19.02 -5.89 -7.34
CA GLY A 78 19.60 -5.81 -8.68
C GLY A 78 18.72 -5.10 -9.72
N LEU A 79 17.41 -4.98 -9.47
CA LEU A 79 16.41 -4.45 -10.39
C LEU A 79 16.05 -2.98 -10.09
N ILE A 80 16.23 -2.52 -8.86
CA ILE A 80 15.91 -1.13 -8.47
C ILE A 80 16.83 -0.13 -9.20
N SER A 81 16.21 0.86 -9.82
CA SER A 81 16.87 2.03 -10.42
C SER A 81 16.67 3.26 -9.55
N LYS A 82 17.66 4.13 -9.46
CA LYS A 82 17.60 5.34 -8.61
C LYS A 82 16.39 6.19 -8.97
N SER A 83 15.47 6.36 -8.03
CA SER A 83 14.29 7.20 -8.19
C SER A 83 14.60 8.67 -7.95
N ILE A 84 13.67 9.57 -8.32
CA ILE A 84 13.75 11.01 -7.96
C ILE A 84 13.72 11.25 -6.45
N ARG A 85 13.35 10.25 -5.66
CA ARG A 85 13.33 10.26 -4.20
C ARG A 85 14.03 9.00 -3.69
N GLN A 86 15.14 9.15 -2.99
CA GLN A 86 15.92 8.01 -2.46
C GLN A 86 15.08 7.05 -1.59
N ALA A 87 14.14 7.58 -0.81
CA ALA A 87 13.22 6.77 0.01
C ALA A 87 12.33 5.81 -0.80
N LEU A 88 12.20 6.00 -2.12
CA LEU A 88 11.45 5.09 -3.00
C LEU A 88 12.28 3.88 -3.44
N ASP A 89 13.60 3.91 -3.23
CA ASP A 89 14.53 2.84 -3.63
C ASP A 89 14.66 1.75 -2.57
N GLU A 90 13.97 1.89 -1.42
CA GLU A 90 13.95 0.87 -0.37
C GLU A 90 13.32 -0.44 -0.87
N PRO A 91 13.99 -1.60 -0.75
CA PRO A 91 13.48 -2.88 -1.24
C PRO A 91 12.08 -3.24 -0.73
N LEU A 92 11.75 -2.82 0.50
CA LEU A 92 10.46 -3.12 1.10
C LEU A 92 9.28 -2.47 0.34
N ASN A 93 9.50 -1.34 -0.35
CA ASN A 93 8.49 -0.71 -1.24
C ASN A 93 8.11 -1.58 -2.45
N TYR A 94 8.90 -2.61 -2.74
CA TYR A 94 8.69 -3.56 -3.84
C TYR A 94 8.19 -4.92 -3.33
N ALA A 95 8.18 -5.16 -2.02
CA ALA A 95 7.80 -6.45 -1.44
C ALA A 95 6.37 -6.88 -1.83
N ARG A 96 5.46 -5.92 -2.06
CA ARG A 96 4.09 -6.15 -2.54
C ARG A 96 4.01 -6.89 -3.88
N ILE A 97 5.04 -6.78 -4.73
CA ILE A 97 5.11 -7.52 -6.00
C ILE A 97 5.15 -9.04 -5.76
N TYR A 98 5.70 -9.45 -4.61
CA TYR A 98 5.97 -10.83 -4.26
C TYR A 98 4.96 -11.44 -3.29
N LEU A 99 3.84 -10.76 -3.01
CA LEU A 99 2.80 -11.26 -2.09
C LEU A 99 2.34 -12.67 -2.46
N SER A 100 2.16 -12.93 -3.75
CA SER A 100 1.81 -14.24 -4.28
C SER A 100 2.83 -15.33 -3.93
N ASP A 101 4.11 -14.98 -3.93
CA ASP A 101 5.20 -15.95 -3.73
C ASP A 101 5.43 -16.20 -2.24
N LEU A 102 5.23 -15.15 -1.42
CA LEU A 102 5.50 -15.17 0.01
C LEU A 102 4.35 -15.80 0.80
N ILE A 103 3.10 -15.54 0.41
CA ILE A 103 1.93 -16.09 1.09
C ILE A 103 1.65 -17.50 0.52
N PRO A 104 1.57 -18.55 1.36
CA PRO A 104 1.32 -19.92 0.92
C PRO A 104 0.06 -20.06 0.06
N ASN A 105 0.15 -20.91 -0.97
CA ASN A 105 -0.88 -21.12 -1.97
C ASN A 105 -2.04 -22.02 -1.50
N THR A 106 -1.89 -22.76 -0.40
CA THR A 106 -2.86 -23.76 0.04
C THR A 106 -4.17 -23.14 0.51
N ASP A 107 -4.11 -21.97 1.15
CA ASP A 107 -5.27 -21.42 1.87
C ASP A 107 -5.59 -19.97 1.53
N VAL A 108 -4.71 -19.26 0.81
CA VAL A 108 -4.90 -17.82 0.52
C VAL A 108 -4.92 -17.57 -0.99
N LYS A 109 -6.12 -17.23 -1.48
CA LYS A 109 -6.39 -16.89 -2.90
C LYS A 109 -6.60 -15.40 -3.14
N ARG A 110 -6.93 -14.65 -2.09
CA ARG A 110 -7.19 -13.21 -2.13
C ARG A 110 -6.48 -12.52 -0.97
N VAL A 111 -6.04 -11.28 -1.18
CA VAL A 111 -5.47 -10.42 -0.14
C VAL A 111 -5.83 -8.97 -0.39
N ILE A 112 -6.05 -8.19 0.67
CA ILE A 112 -6.05 -6.73 0.62
C ILE A 112 -4.66 -6.27 1.01
N TYR A 113 -3.94 -5.63 0.09
CA TYR A 113 -2.70 -4.96 0.41
C TYR A 113 -2.96 -3.52 0.86
N LEU A 114 -2.37 -3.13 1.99
CA LEU A 114 -2.45 -1.79 2.58
C LEU A 114 -1.04 -1.27 2.91
N ASP A 115 -0.75 -0.03 2.51
CA ASP A 115 0.44 0.70 2.98
C ASP A 115 0.30 1.04 4.48
N SER A 116 1.43 1.26 5.16
CA SER A 116 1.51 1.47 6.61
C SER A 116 1.01 2.84 7.09
N ASP A 117 0.64 3.75 6.20
CA ASP A 117 0.25 5.13 6.50
C ASP A 117 -1.21 5.41 6.16
N ILE A 118 -2.07 4.45 6.51
CA ILE A 118 -3.52 4.50 6.33
C ILE A 118 -4.27 4.52 7.66
N VAL A 119 -5.51 4.99 7.62
CA VAL A 119 -6.53 4.79 8.64
C VAL A 119 -7.81 4.37 7.94
N ILE A 120 -8.40 3.26 8.37
CA ILE A 120 -9.72 2.83 7.92
C ILE A 120 -10.77 3.34 8.90
N VAL A 121 -11.90 3.82 8.37
CA VAL A 121 -13.03 4.37 9.13
C VAL A 121 -14.36 3.74 8.71
N ASP A 122 -14.29 2.56 8.11
CA ASP A 122 -15.43 1.75 7.64
C ASP A 122 -15.06 0.26 7.73
N ASP A 123 -16.04 -0.62 7.56
CA ASP A 123 -15.81 -2.06 7.68
C ASP A 123 -14.98 -2.62 6.50
N ILE A 124 -13.79 -3.15 6.79
CA ILE A 124 -12.88 -3.75 5.80
C ILE A 124 -13.52 -4.90 5.00
N ALA A 125 -14.53 -5.57 5.57
CA ALA A 125 -15.28 -6.62 4.88
C ALA A 125 -15.93 -6.12 3.58
N LYS A 126 -16.32 -4.84 3.53
CA LYS A 126 -16.88 -4.22 2.33
C LYS A 126 -15.85 -4.11 1.20
N LEU A 127 -14.58 -3.82 1.53
CA LEU A 127 -13.48 -3.82 0.55
C LEU A 127 -13.13 -5.25 0.13
N TRP A 128 -13.13 -6.19 1.08
CA TRP A 128 -12.89 -7.61 0.81
C TRP A 128 -13.87 -8.21 -0.20
N GLN A 129 -15.14 -7.80 -0.13
CA GLN A 129 -16.24 -8.30 -0.96
C GLN A 129 -16.28 -7.71 -2.38
N VAL A 130 -15.38 -6.80 -2.74
CA VAL A 130 -15.29 -6.29 -4.11
C VAL A 130 -15.14 -7.46 -5.09
N ASP A 131 -16.01 -7.50 -6.10
CA ASP A 131 -15.95 -8.48 -7.17
C ASP A 131 -14.85 -8.11 -8.17
N LEU A 132 -13.78 -8.92 -8.20
CA LEU A 132 -12.66 -8.75 -9.12
C LEU A 132 -13.01 -9.14 -10.57
N ARG A 133 -14.13 -9.83 -10.80
CA ARG A 133 -14.52 -10.38 -12.10
C ARG A 133 -13.37 -11.20 -12.72
N ASP A 134 -13.00 -10.90 -13.97
CA ASP A 134 -11.87 -11.48 -14.68
C ASP A 134 -10.52 -10.89 -14.24
N LYS A 135 -10.50 -9.74 -13.57
CA LYS A 135 -9.27 -9.01 -13.21
C LYS A 135 -8.50 -9.68 -12.08
N VAL A 136 -7.20 -9.38 -12.04
CA VAL A 136 -6.27 -9.86 -11.00
C VAL A 136 -6.21 -8.91 -9.80
N LEU A 137 -6.60 -7.65 -10.00
CA LEU A 137 -6.43 -6.58 -9.03
C LEU A 137 -7.59 -5.58 -9.11
N ALA A 138 -7.98 -5.05 -7.95
CA ALA A 138 -8.88 -3.92 -7.81
C ALA A 138 -8.22 -2.79 -7.02
N ALA A 139 -8.43 -1.54 -7.44
CA ALA A 139 -7.96 -0.34 -6.76
C ALA A 139 -8.77 0.90 -7.26
N PRO A 140 -8.79 2.01 -6.50
CA PRO A 140 -9.37 3.26 -6.98
C PRO A 140 -8.58 3.84 -8.17
N GLU A 141 -9.28 4.21 -9.24
CA GLU A 141 -8.71 4.76 -10.47
C GLU A 141 -8.96 6.27 -10.61
N TYR A 142 -7.90 7.05 -10.81
CA TYR A 142 -7.94 8.50 -10.97
C TYR A 142 -7.65 8.88 -12.42
N CYS A 143 -8.63 8.66 -13.31
CA CYS A 143 -8.49 8.94 -14.74
C CYS A 143 -8.32 10.44 -15.07
N GLN A 144 -8.58 11.33 -14.11
CA GLN A 144 -8.33 12.78 -14.24
C GLN A 144 -6.83 13.13 -14.10
N ALA A 145 -6.02 12.24 -13.55
CA ALA A 145 -4.58 12.44 -13.47
C ALA A 145 -3.95 12.30 -14.86
N ASN A 146 -2.96 13.14 -15.17
CA ASN A 146 -2.22 13.03 -16.42
C ASN A 146 -1.31 11.78 -16.36
N PHE A 147 -1.82 10.66 -16.89
CA PHE A 147 -1.15 9.36 -16.89
C PHE A 147 0.22 9.40 -17.57
N SER A 148 0.40 10.24 -18.61
CA SER A 148 1.67 10.34 -19.33
C SER A 148 2.82 10.82 -18.46
N THR A 149 2.55 11.54 -17.38
CA THR A 149 3.58 12.08 -16.46
C THR A 149 4.30 11.02 -15.62
N TYR A 150 3.77 9.79 -15.56
CA TYR A 150 4.42 8.68 -14.84
C TYR A 150 5.56 8.03 -15.62
N PHE A 151 5.74 8.42 -16.90
CA PHE A 151 6.75 7.89 -17.82
C PHE A 151 7.52 9.02 -18.50
N THR A 152 8.73 8.73 -18.98
CA THR A 152 9.59 9.70 -19.65
C THR A 152 9.20 9.88 -21.12
N SER A 153 9.66 10.96 -21.77
CA SER A 153 9.51 11.12 -23.23
C SER A 153 10.13 9.93 -23.98
N ALA A 154 11.28 9.43 -23.51
CA ALA A 154 11.96 8.27 -24.08
C ALA A 154 11.11 6.97 -24.07
N PHE A 155 10.14 6.85 -23.15
CA PHE A 155 9.17 5.75 -23.18
C PHE A 155 8.12 5.98 -24.27
N TRP A 156 7.54 7.17 -24.35
CA TRP A 156 6.44 7.50 -25.26
C TRP A 156 6.88 7.62 -26.73
N GLU A 157 8.12 8.03 -26.98
CA GLU A 157 8.73 8.13 -28.32
C GLU A 157 9.11 6.75 -28.90
N ASP A 158 9.12 5.71 -28.08
CA ASP A 158 9.45 4.35 -28.48
C ASP A 158 8.17 3.55 -28.73
N SER A 159 7.92 3.19 -30.00
CA SER A 159 6.70 2.50 -30.40
C SER A 159 6.57 1.10 -29.80
N GLU A 160 7.69 0.40 -29.57
CA GLU A 160 7.65 -0.93 -28.95
C GLU A 160 7.32 -0.86 -27.47
N LEU A 161 7.84 0.15 -26.75
CA LEU A 161 7.54 0.34 -25.33
C LEU A 161 6.11 0.85 -25.10
N SER A 162 5.71 1.89 -25.83
CA SER A 162 4.39 2.52 -25.68
C SER A 162 3.24 1.59 -26.06
N ARG A 163 3.49 0.57 -26.91
CA ARG A 163 2.55 -0.52 -27.23
C ARG A 163 2.08 -1.30 -26.00
N ALA A 164 2.77 -1.21 -24.86
CA ALA A 164 2.30 -1.78 -23.58
C ALA A 164 0.87 -1.38 -23.20
N PHE A 165 0.41 -0.21 -23.68
CA PHE A 165 -0.93 0.31 -23.43
C PHE A 165 -1.88 0.19 -24.63
N GLU A 166 -1.47 -0.44 -25.73
CA GLU A 166 -2.31 -0.61 -26.92
C GLU A 166 -3.61 -1.36 -26.58
N GLY A 167 -4.74 -0.84 -27.04
CA GLY A 167 -6.07 -1.38 -26.74
C GLY A 167 -6.55 -1.17 -25.30
N ARG A 168 -5.80 -0.46 -24.45
CA ARG A 168 -6.17 -0.15 -23.06
C ARG A 168 -6.53 1.33 -22.91
N LYS A 169 -7.31 1.62 -21.87
CA LYS A 169 -7.56 2.99 -21.40
C LYS A 169 -6.92 3.15 -20.02
N PRO A 170 -5.60 3.37 -19.93
CA PRO A 170 -4.92 3.35 -18.64
C PRO A 170 -5.26 4.59 -17.80
N CYS A 171 -5.60 4.35 -16.55
CA CYS A 171 -5.75 5.38 -15.53
C CYS A 171 -4.70 5.22 -14.43
N TYR A 172 -4.37 6.31 -13.74
CA TYR A 172 -3.55 6.23 -12.54
C TYR A 172 -4.31 5.47 -11.46
N PHE A 173 -3.69 4.49 -10.81
CA PHE A 173 -4.15 3.97 -9.54
C PHE A 173 -2.99 3.96 -8.55
N ASN A 174 -3.30 4.22 -7.29
CA ASN A 174 -2.33 4.17 -6.21
C ASN A 174 -2.12 2.70 -5.78
N THR A 175 -0.86 2.29 -5.56
CA THR A 175 -0.50 0.91 -5.20
C THR A 175 -0.42 0.65 -3.70
N GLY A 176 -0.94 1.57 -2.88
CA GLY A 176 -1.00 1.46 -1.42
C GLY A 176 -2.33 0.94 -0.87
N VAL A 177 -3.35 0.79 -1.72
CA VAL A 177 -4.62 0.12 -1.38
C VAL A 177 -5.05 -0.72 -2.57
N MET A 178 -4.96 -2.05 -2.45
CA MET A 178 -5.26 -2.97 -3.55
C MET A 178 -5.95 -4.23 -3.03
N VAL A 179 -6.98 -4.70 -3.71
CA VAL A 179 -7.50 -6.07 -3.53
C VAL A 179 -6.91 -6.94 -4.63
N MET A 180 -6.20 -7.99 -4.27
CA MET A 180 -5.42 -8.81 -5.19
C MET A 180 -5.90 -10.27 -5.14
N ASP A 181 -6.18 -10.85 -6.31
CA ASP A 181 -6.30 -12.29 -6.47
C ASP A 181 -4.88 -12.86 -6.64
N VAL A 182 -4.30 -13.33 -5.52
CA VAL A 182 -2.93 -13.85 -5.50
C VAL A 182 -2.79 -15.15 -6.29
N ASP A 183 -3.88 -15.88 -6.50
CA ASP A 183 -3.86 -17.13 -7.27
C ASP A 183 -3.82 -16.84 -8.79
N LYS A 184 -4.65 -15.91 -9.28
CA LYS A 184 -4.53 -15.36 -10.64
C LYS A 184 -3.19 -14.67 -10.85
N TRP A 185 -2.66 -13.98 -9.84
CA TRP A 185 -1.33 -13.35 -9.92
C TRP A 185 -0.24 -14.37 -10.20
N ARG A 186 -0.24 -15.52 -9.50
CA ARG A 186 0.68 -16.65 -9.75
C ARG A 186 0.50 -17.21 -11.15
N ARG A 187 -0.73 -17.60 -11.51
CA ARG A 187 -1.02 -18.22 -12.83
C ARG A 187 -0.66 -17.32 -14.02
N GLY A 188 -0.82 -16.01 -13.85
CA GLY A 188 -0.51 -15.03 -14.89
C GLY A 188 0.94 -14.55 -14.89
N SER A 189 1.81 -15.09 -14.02
CA SER A 189 3.22 -14.71 -13.86
C SER A 189 3.41 -13.19 -13.72
N TYR A 190 2.53 -12.53 -12.96
CA TYR A 190 2.53 -11.07 -12.86
C TYR A 190 3.77 -10.52 -12.14
N THR A 191 4.35 -11.28 -11.20
CA THR A 191 5.65 -10.97 -10.59
C THR A 191 6.73 -10.77 -11.67
N GLN A 192 6.86 -11.74 -12.59
CA GLN A 192 7.83 -11.68 -13.68
C GLN A 192 7.56 -10.49 -14.61
N LYS A 193 6.29 -10.27 -14.99
CA LYS A 193 5.92 -9.13 -15.86
C LYS A 193 6.32 -7.78 -15.26
N VAL A 194 6.18 -7.62 -13.94
CA VAL A 194 6.61 -6.41 -13.24
C VAL A 194 8.14 -6.31 -13.24
N GLU A 195 8.85 -7.40 -12.96
CA GLU A 195 10.32 -7.45 -12.98
C GLU A 195 10.89 -7.13 -14.38
N ASP A 196 10.27 -7.62 -15.45
CA ASP A 196 10.69 -7.37 -16.83
C ASP A 196 10.72 -5.86 -17.13
N TRP A 197 9.71 -5.11 -16.68
CA TRP A 197 9.69 -3.64 -16.78
C TRP A 197 10.80 -2.98 -15.97
N MET A 198 11.16 -3.55 -14.82
CA MET A 198 12.28 -3.05 -14.02
C MET A 198 13.64 -3.34 -14.66
N VAL A 199 13.78 -4.47 -15.37
CA VAL A 199 14.96 -4.78 -16.19
C VAL A 199 15.08 -3.78 -17.34
N ILE A 200 13.99 -3.51 -18.07
CA ILE A 200 13.97 -2.50 -19.14
C ILE A 200 14.39 -1.13 -18.59
N GLN A 201 13.86 -0.76 -17.42
CA GLN A 201 14.21 0.49 -16.74
C GLN A 201 15.72 0.62 -16.45
N LYS A 202 16.45 -0.46 -16.19
CA LYS A 202 17.90 -0.42 -16.00
C LYS A 202 18.67 -0.11 -17.28
N GLN A 203 18.14 -0.55 -18.42
CA GLN A 203 18.76 -0.38 -19.73
C GLN A 203 18.40 0.98 -20.35
N LYS A 204 17.13 1.40 -20.20
CA LYS A 204 16.59 2.65 -20.74
C LYS A 204 15.75 3.34 -19.66
N ARG A 205 16.02 4.62 -19.38
CA ARG A 205 15.29 5.33 -18.32
C ARG A 205 13.88 5.72 -18.78
N ILE A 206 12.90 4.86 -18.51
CA ILE A 206 11.51 4.97 -18.99
C ILE A 206 10.53 5.59 -17.98
N TYR A 207 10.90 5.69 -16.70
CA TYR A 207 10.15 6.41 -15.67
C TYR A 207 11.09 6.97 -14.58
N HIS A 208 10.54 7.75 -13.64
CA HIS A 208 11.31 8.43 -12.60
C HIS A 208 10.97 8.04 -11.15
N LEU A 209 9.82 7.41 -10.94
CA LEU A 209 9.34 6.97 -9.62
C LEU A 209 9.89 5.57 -9.26
N GLY A 210 9.54 5.09 -8.06
CA GLY A 210 9.93 3.78 -7.54
C GLY A 210 9.06 2.65 -8.07
N SER A 211 8.40 1.90 -7.17
CA SER A 211 7.65 0.70 -7.56
C SER A 211 6.33 0.96 -8.29
N LEU A 212 5.81 2.20 -8.34
CA LEU A 212 4.52 2.50 -8.97
C LEU A 212 4.51 2.28 -10.51
N PRO A 213 5.43 2.85 -11.31
CA PRO A 213 5.34 2.72 -12.77
C PRO A 213 5.38 1.27 -13.29
N PRO A 214 6.17 0.33 -12.73
CA PRO A 214 6.09 -1.08 -13.11
C PRO A 214 4.70 -1.71 -12.93
N PHE A 215 3.96 -1.33 -11.88
CA PHE A 215 2.56 -1.73 -11.71
C PHE A 215 1.67 -1.11 -12.79
N LEU A 216 1.84 0.18 -13.08
CA LEU A 216 1.06 0.87 -14.11
C LEU A 216 1.30 0.26 -15.50
N LEU A 217 2.55 -0.08 -15.85
CA LEU A 217 2.89 -0.75 -17.12
C LEU A 217 2.25 -2.14 -17.23
N THR A 218 2.21 -2.86 -16.11
CA THR A 218 1.67 -4.23 -16.09
C THR A 218 0.14 -4.24 -16.10
N LEU A 219 -0.51 -3.30 -15.42
CA LEU A 219 -1.94 -3.39 -15.07
C LEU A 219 -2.79 -2.19 -15.48
N GLY A 220 -2.20 -1.08 -15.92
CA GLY A 220 -2.93 0.12 -16.30
C GLY A 220 -4.00 -0.17 -17.35
N GLY A 221 -5.26 0.14 -17.02
CA GLY A 221 -6.43 -0.13 -17.87
C GLY A 221 -6.89 -1.60 -17.86
N ASN A 222 -6.34 -2.43 -16.98
CA ASN A 222 -6.71 -3.84 -16.80
C ASN A 222 -6.85 -4.22 -15.31
N ILE A 223 -7.43 -3.33 -14.53
CA ILE A 223 -7.83 -3.58 -13.14
C ILE A 223 -9.34 -3.40 -12.99
N MET A 224 -9.89 -3.82 -11.86
CA MET A 224 -11.26 -3.52 -11.49
C MET A 224 -11.30 -2.22 -10.67
N PRO A 225 -11.85 -1.11 -11.19
CA PRO A 225 -12.05 0.10 -10.39
C PRO A 225 -12.94 -0.16 -9.17
N VAL A 226 -12.56 0.44 -8.05
CA VAL A 226 -13.39 0.52 -6.84
C VAL A 226 -13.66 1.97 -6.46
N ASP A 227 -14.70 2.20 -5.66
CA ASP A 227 -15.10 3.52 -5.21
C ASP A 227 -13.93 4.26 -4.53
N HIS A 228 -13.75 5.55 -4.85
CA HIS A 228 -12.68 6.39 -4.35
C HIS A 228 -12.68 6.55 -2.82
N ARG A 229 -13.80 6.27 -2.14
CA ARG A 229 -13.87 6.25 -0.67
C ARG A 229 -12.82 5.36 -0.02
N TRP A 230 -12.36 4.33 -0.75
CA TRP A 230 -11.36 3.38 -0.27
C TRP A 230 -9.93 3.90 -0.38
N ASN A 231 -9.70 5.11 -0.88
CA ASN A 231 -8.37 5.69 -0.89
C ASN A 231 -8.43 7.22 -0.98
N GLN A 232 -8.72 7.87 0.15
CA GLN A 232 -8.58 9.32 0.31
C GLN A 232 -7.08 9.68 0.37
N HIS A 233 -6.41 9.56 -0.77
CA HIS A 233 -4.96 9.65 -0.93
C HIS A 233 -4.46 11.09 -1.01
N GLY A 234 -3.14 11.24 -0.86
CA GLY A 234 -2.44 12.51 -0.95
C GLY A 234 -2.42 13.30 0.37
N LEU A 235 -2.92 12.74 1.47
CA LEU A 235 -2.89 13.40 2.78
C LEU A 235 -1.45 13.59 3.30
N GLY A 236 -0.49 12.90 2.68
CA GLY A 236 0.95 13.09 2.87
C GLY A 236 1.50 14.43 2.36
N GLY A 237 0.64 15.29 1.82
CA GLY A 237 0.99 16.57 1.24
C GLY A 237 1.54 16.44 -0.19
N ASP A 238 1.80 17.58 -0.83
CA ASP A 238 2.45 17.56 -2.13
C ASP A 238 3.89 17.02 -2.05
N ASN A 239 4.42 16.55 -3.18
CA ASN A 239 5.75 15.95 -3.24
C ASN A 239 6.89 16.99 -3.31
N ILE A 240 6.59 18.29 -3.37
CA ILE A 240 7.54 19.37 -3.68
C ILE A 240 7.80 20.21 -2.43
N GLU A 241 6.76 20.86 -1.91
CA GLU A 241 6.77 21.77 -0.78
C GLU A 241 6.19 21.13 0.49
N GLY A 242 5.55 19.97 0.38
CA GLY A 242 4.91 19.28 1.50
C GLY A 242 3.65 19.98 2.00
N LYS A 243 3.01 20.82 1.16
CA LYS A 243 1.81 21.55 1.55
C LYS A 243 0.69 20.59 1.95
N CYS A 244 0.02 20.93 3.04
CA CYS A 244 -1.18 20.25 3.51
C CYS A 244 -2.22 20.19 2.40
N ARG A 245 -2.87 19.04 2.26
CA ARG A 245 -4.02 18.85 1.38
C ARG A 245 -5.26 18.60 2.21
N SER A 246 -6.38 19.16 1.77
CA SER A 246 -7.71 18.86 2.31
C SER A 246 -8.22 17.52 1.82
N LEU A 247 -9.29 17.03 2.45
CA LEU A 247 -10.04 15.88 1.96
C LEU A 247 -10.66 16.20 0.59
N HIS A 248 -10.74 15.18 -0.27
CA HIS A 248 -11.47 15.27 -1.54
C HIS A 248 -12.96 15.15 -1.22
N PRO A 249 -13.85 15.74 -2.04
CA PRO A 249 -15.30 15.59 -1.83
C PRO A 249 -15.74 14.15 -2.02
N GLY A 250 -16.71 13.71 -1.23
CA GLY A 250 -17.32 12.38 -1.32
C GLY A 250 -17.26 11.60 0.00
N PRO A 251 -17.81 10.37 0.02
CA PRO A 251 -17.71 9.48 1.15
C PRO A 251 -16.27 9.03 1.39
N ILE A 252 -15.93 8.73 2.64
CA ILE A 252 -14.58 8.30 3.05
C ILE A 252 -14.71 7.02 3.87
N SER A 253 -14.02 5.97 3.42
CA SER A 253 -13.87 4.69 4.14
C SER A 253 -12.42 4.45 4.54
N LEU A 254 -11.46 5.06 3.84
CA LEU A 254 -10.03 4.94 4.13
C LEU A 254 -9.29 6.26 3.83
N LEU A 255 -8.56 6.75 4.82
CA LEU A 255 -7.66 7.90 4.77
C LEU A 255 -6.22 7.43 4.50
N HIS A 256 -5.50 8.06 3.57
CA HIS A 256 -4.16 7.62 3.19
C HIS A 256 -3.16 8.77 3.08
N TRP A 257 -2.14 8.74 3.94
CA TRP A 257 -1.03 9.70 3.98
C TRP A 257 0.05 9.42 2.93
N SER A 258 -0.38 9.00 1.73
CA SER A 258 0.49 8.81 0.59
C SER A 258 1.22 10.11 0.28
N GLY A 259 2.55 10.08 0.21
CA GLY A 259 3.36 11.28 0.03
C GLY A 259 4.58 11.30 0.95
N LYS A 260 5.12 12.50 1.19
CA LYS A 260 6.31 12.70 2.05
C LYS A 260 5.94 12.86 3.52
N GLY A 261 4.94 13.67 3.81
CA GLY A 261 4.55 13.99 5.18
C GLY A 261 3.87 12.81 5.84
N LYS A 262 4.45 12.28 6.91
CA LYS A 262 3.80 11.27 7.74
C LYS A 262 3.13 11.93 8.94
N PRO A 263 1.91 11.49 9.34
CA PRO A 263 1.14 12.18 10.37
C PRO A 263 1.89 12.18 11.71
N TRP A 264 2.50 11.06 12.09
CA TRP A 264 3.32 10.97 13.31
C TRP A 264 4.51 11.93 13.31
N LEU A 265 5.21 12.09 12.19
CA LEU A 265 6.35 13.02 12.09
C LEU A 265 5.89 14.49 12.18
N ARG A 266 4.75 14.81 11.58
CA ARG A 266 4.18 16.17 11.62
C ARG A 266 3.62 16.53 12.99
N LEU A 267 3.00 15.57 13.68
CA LEU A 267 2.55 15.73 15.06
C LEU A 267 3.74 15.92 16.01
N ASP A 268 4.76 15.06 15.93
CA ASP A 268 5.96 15.16 16.78
C ASP A 268 6.72 16.48 16.57
N SER A 269 6.79 16.97 15.33
CA SER A 269 7.42 18.25 15.00
C SER A 269 6.54 19.47 15.29
N ARG A 270 5.34 19.29 15.88
CA ARG A 270 4.37 20.34 16.17
C ARG A 270 4.00 21.19 14.95
N ARG A 271 3.99 20.55 13.78
CA ARG A 271 3.56 21.15 12.49
C ARG A 271 2.52 20.24 11.82
N PRO A 272 1.40 19.91 12.50
CA PRO A 272 0.36 19.10 11.91
C PRO A 272 -0.38 19.88 10.81
N CYS A 273 -0.77 19.16 9.77
CA CYS A 273 -1.88 19.57 8.93
C CYS A 273 -3.19 19.22 9.64
N THR A 274 -4.29 19.91 9.31
CA THR A 274 -5.62 19.63 9.88
C THR A 274 -6.01 18.16 9.79
N VAL A 275 -5.70 17.52 8.66
CA VAL A 275 -5.99 16.10 8.44
C VAL A 275 -5.23 15.17 9.39
N ASP A 276 -4.05 15.54 9.89
CA ASP A 276 -3.23 14.69 10.77
C ASP A 276 -3.92 14.44 12.13
N HIS A 277 -4.84 15.32 12.53
CA HIS A 277 -5.68 15.12 13.72
C HIS A 277 -6.72 14.01 13.52
N LEU A 278 -7.00 13.58 12.29
CA LEU A 278 -7.81 12.38 12.02
C LEU A 278 -7.02 11.10 12.26
N TRP A 279 -5.68 11.16 12.18
CA TRP A 279 -4.80 10.02 12.47
C TRP A 279 -4.49 9.92 13.97
N ALA A 280 -4.36 11.05 14.66
CA ALA A 280 -3.95 11.13 16.07
C ALA A 280 -4.72 10.20 17.04
N PRO A 281 -6.04 9.96 16.91
CA PRO A 281 -6.76 9.03 17.79
C PRO A 281 -6.27 7.57 17.70
N TYR A 282 -5.62 7.20 16.60
CA TYR A 282 -5.07 5.86 16.39
C TYR A 282 -3.60 5.74 16.79
N ASP A 283 -2.99 6.83 17.26
CA ASP A 283 -1.60 6.85 17.67
C ASP A 283 -1.42 6.25 19.07
N LEU A 284 -0.89 5.03 19.11
CA LEU A 284 -0.62 4.33 20.36
C LEU A 284 0.71 4.74 21.01
N TYR A 285 1.51 5.59 20.33
CA TYR A 285 2.77 6.05 20.88
C TYR A 285 2.55 7.12 21.94
N ARG A 286 2.65 6.72 23.22
CA ARG A 286 2.72 7.66 24.34
C ARG A 286 4.17 8.08 24.56
N SER A 287 4.52 9.31 24.16
CA SER A 287 5.80 9.89 24.55
C SER A 287 5.84 10.02 26.07
N SER A 288 6.88 9.49 26.72
CA SER A 288 7.10 9.62 28.17
C SER A 288 7.41 11.06 28.63
N ARG A 289 7.20 12.07 27.78
CA ARG A 289 7.49 13.49 28.03
C ARG A 289 6.28 14.34 28.43
N HIS A 290 5.24 13.72 29.00
CA HIS A 290 4.21 14.44 29.75
C HIS A 290 4.11 13.89 31.17
N SER A 291 5.21 14.03 31.91
CA SER A 291 5.14 14.41 33.32
C SER A 291 5.62 15.85 33.41
N PHE A 292 4.99 16.65 34.28
CA PHE A 292 5.06 18.12 34.48
C PHE A 292 4.00 18.89 33.65
N GLU A 293 3.03 19.61 34.22
CA GLU A 293 2.68 19.99 35.60
C GLU A 293 1.17 20.34 35.60
N GLU A 294 0.51 20.19 36.76
CA GLU A 294 -0.83 20.77 37.03
C GLU A 294 -0.85 22.30 36.88
#